data_AF-A0AAW0AQE6-F1
#
_entry.id   AF-A0AAW0AQE6-F1
#
_cell.length_a   1.000
_cell.length_b   1.000
_cell.length_c   1.000
_cell.angle_alpha   90.00
_cell.angle_beta   90.00
_cell.angle_gamma   90.00
#
_symmetry.space_group_name_H-M   'P 1'
#
loop_
_entity.id
_entity.type
_entity.pdbx_description
1 polymer ?
#
loop_
_entity_poly.entity_id
_entity_poly.type
_entity_poly.pdbx_seq_one_letter_code
_entity_poly.pdbx_strand_id
1 'polypeptide(L)'
;VYALNMNGLGGPGKLHHVNTVITQRAPHSFVISETKTNEKLSSKLPSFEYNIFGEEAVPLSGGSRGGHKWGVAVGIRKDIQISQRVVTSKASFRGRLLAVDVILPTDSGAGFIHRVIGVYAPWDPGINNIDPEARDFYTDVVYSSRLGCRYVKSPLKRRVF
;
A
#
# COMPACT_ATOMS: atom_id res chain seq x y z
N VAL A 1 11.02 -3.67 -6.00
CA VAL A 1 9.63 -3.69 -5.50
C VAL A 1 9.09 -5.11 -5.70
N TYR A 2 8.35 -5.67 -4.75
CA TYR A 2 7.64 -6.95 -4.87
C TYR A 2 6.13 -6.73 -4.76
N ALA A 3 5.31 -7.38 -5.58
CA ALA A 3 3.86 -7.23 -5.50
C ALA A 3 3.17 -8.58 -5.68
N LEU A 4 2.17 -8.87 -4.84
CA LEU A 4 1.42 -10.12 -4.89
C LEU A 4 -0.05 -9.90 -4.50
N ASN A 5 -0.96 -10.44 -5.30
CA ASN A 5 -2.34 -10.64 -4.90
C ASN A 5 -2.48 -11.99 -4.18
N MET A 6 -3.04 -11.98 -2.96
CA MET A 6 -3.15 -13.17 -2.11
C MET A 6 -4.40 -14.00 -2.32
N ASN A 7 -5.46 -13.40 -2.85
CA ASN A 7 -6.80 -13.96 -2.85
C ASN A 7 -7.13 -14.59 -1.46
N GLY A 8 -6.94 -13.79 -0.41
CA GLY A 8 -7.07 -14.18 0.99
C GLY A 8 -5.76 -14.62 1.67
N LEU A 9 -5.42 -13.92 2.76
CA LEU A 9 -4.23 -14.12 3.61
C LEU A 9 -4.60 -14.81 4.95
N GLY A 10 -5.61 -15.68 4.95
CA GLY A 10 -6.08 -16.36 6.17
C GLY A 10 -5.36 -17.68 6.48
N GLY A 11 -4.81 -18.35 5.47
CA GLY A 11 -4.21 -19.68 5.62
C GLY A 11 -2.75 -19.63 6.12
N PRO A 12 -2.37 -20.39 7.16
CA PRO A 12 -0.99 -20.42 7.67
C PRO A 12 0.06 -20.77 6.60
N GLY A 13 -0.25 -21.70 5.68
CA GLY A 13 0.66 -22.05 4.59
C GLY A 13 0.91 -20.90 3.60
N LYS A 14 -0.13 -20.12 3.28
CA LYS A 14 0.01 -18.91 2.45
C LYS A 14 0.85 -17.85 3.16
N LEU A 15 0.58 -17.62 4.45
CA LEU A 15 1.34 -16.68 5.28
C LEU A 15 2.82 -17.06 5.33
N HIS A 16 3.12 -18.33 5.59
CA HIS A 16 4.49 -18.85 5.61
C HIS A 16 5.17 -18.64 4.25
N HIS A 17 4.53 -19.02 3.15
CA HIS A 17 5.09 -18.84 1.80
C HIS A 17 5.41 -17.37 1.50
N VAL A 18 4.49 -16.46 1.81
CA VAL A 18 4.67 -15.01 1.58
C VAL A 18 5.83 -14.46 2.39
N ASN A 19 5.89 -14.81 3.68
CA ASN A 19 6.97 -14.35 4.55
C ASN A 19 8.33 -14.88 4.05
N THR A 20 8.42 -16.15 3.68
CA THR A 20 9.64 -16.72 3.10
C THR A 20 10.06 -15.98 1.84
N VAL A 21 9.14 -15.68 0.92
CA VAL A 21 9.48 -14.95 -0.32
C VAL A 21 9.93 -13.52 -0.02
N ILE A 22 9.24 -12.80 0.87
CA ILE A 22 9.63 -11.44 1.25
C ILE A 22 11.01 -11.42 1.90
N THR A 23 11.27 -12.31 2.87
CA THR A 23 12.56 -12.39 3.56
C THR A 23 13.69 -12.79 2.60
N GLN A 24 13.48 -13.80 1.76
CA GLN A 24 14.53 -14.26 0.82
C GLN A 24 14.85 -13.23 -0.26
N ARG A 25 13.85 -12.52 -0.78
CA ARG A 25 14.05 -11.52 -1.84
C ARG A 25 14.45 -10.15 -1.29
N ALA A 26 14.23 -9.91 0.00
CA ALA A 26 14.51 -8.66 0.71
C ALA A 26 14.15 -7.38 -0.08
N PRO A 27 12.96 -7.27 -0.71
CA PRO A 27 12.65 -6.13 -1.57
C PRO A 27 12.63 -4.82 -0.78
N HIS A 28 13.11 -3.71 -1.36
CA HIS A 28 13.00 -2.37 -0.76
C HIS A 28 11.57 -1.99 -0.31
N SER A 29 10.59 -2.43 -1.11
CA SER A 29 9.18 -2.31 -0.77
C SER A 29 8.40 -3.49 -1.32
N PHE A 30 7.32 -3.84 -0.63
CA PHE A 30 6.36 -4.82 -1.11
C PHE A 30 4.92 -4.32 -1.04
N VAL A 31 4.07 -4.88 -1.91
CA VAL A 31 2.61 -4.68 -1.90
C VAL A 31 1.92 -6.04 -1.85
N ILE A 32 1.05 -6.23 -0.87
CA ILE A 32 0.19 -7.42 -0.77
C ILE A 32 -1.25 -6.96 -0.93
N SER A 33 -1.96 -7.45 -1.93
CA SER A 33 -3.37 -7.10 -2.19
C SER A 33 -4.30 -8.28 -1.96
N GLU A 34 -5.59 -7.97 -1.84
CA GLU A 34 -6.67 -8.94 -1.63
C GLU A 34 -6.45 -9.82 -0.39
N THR A 35 -6.07 -9.19 0.73
CA THR A 35 -5.75 -9.91 1.98
C THR A 35 -6.98 -10.55 2.63
N LYS A 36 -8.18 -10.02 2.38
CA LYS A 36 -9.48 -10.50 2.92
C LYS A 36 -9.47 -10.71 4.44
N THR A 37 -8.74 -9.87 5.17
CA THR A 37 -8.66 -9.92 6.63
C THR A 37 -8.77 -8.52 7.23
N ASN A 38 -9.47 -8.42 8.36
CA ASN A 38 -9.51 -7.25 9.23
C ASN A 38 -8.47 -7.31 10.35
N GLU A 39 -7.66 -8.36 10.40
CA GLU A 39 -6.58 -8.46 11.38
C GLU A 39 -5.41 -7.56 10.99
N LYS A 40 -4.73 -7.03 12.01
CA LYS A 40 -3.58 -6.15 11.84
C LYS A 40 -2.45 -6.89 11.11
N LEU A 41 -2.20 -6.53 9.86
CA LEU A 41 -1.20 -7.21 9.00
C LEU A 41 0.24 -7.10 9.53
N SER A 42 0.54 -6.12 10.38
CA SER A 42 1.87 -5.97 10.99
C SER A 42 2.26 -7.11 11.93
N SER A 43 1.30 -7.91 12.44
CA SER A 43 1.60 -9.10 13.24
C SER A 43 1.79 -10.36 12.40
N LYS A 44 1.42 -10.32 11.11
CA LYS A 44 1.42 -11.47 10.20
C LYS A 44 2.55 -11.44 9.17
N LEU A 45 2.98 -10.24 8.82
CA LEU A 45 4.03 -9.95 7.84
C LEU A 45 5.34 -9.59 8.57
N PRO A 46 6.51 -9.56 7.90
CA PRO A 46 7.82 -9.49 8.56
C PRO A 46 8.13 -8.08 9.09
N SER A 47 7.46 -7.70 10.18
CA SER A 47 7.54 -6.37 10.82
C SER A 47 8.87 -6.07 11.52
N PHE A 48 9.72 -7.08 11.71
CA PHE A 48 11.07 -6.87 12.20
C PHE A 48 11.92 -6.10 11.17
N GLU A 49 11.78 -6.39 9.88
CA GLU A 49 12.58 -5.77 8.81
C GLU A 49 11.84 -4.63 8.09
N TYR A 50 10.50 -4.60 8.18
CA TYR A 50 9.66 -3.68 7.44
C TYR A 50 8.76 -2.85 8.35
N ASN A 51 8.57 -1.59 7.98
CA ASN A 51 7.42 -0.80 8.41
C ASN A 51 6.23 -1.19 7.54
N ILE A 52 5.18 -1.73 8.17
CA ILE A 52 4.01 -2.27 7.46
C ILE A 52 2.80 -1.37 7.69
N PHE A 53 2.22 -0.91 6.58
CA PHE A 53 1.00 -0.13 6.53
C PHE A 53 -0.11 -0.99 5.94
N GLY A 54 -1.29 -0.95 6.54
CA GLY A 54 -2.45 -1.72 6.10
C GLY A 54 -3.65 -0.83 5.86
N GLU A 55 -4.42 -1.19 4.84
CA GLU A 55 -5.79 -0.80 4.65
C GLU A 55 -6.64 -2.07 4.81
N GLU A 56 -7.47 -2.10 5.85
CA GLU A 56 -8.21 -3.30 6.26
C GLU A 56 -9.23 -3.73 5.22
N ALA A 57 -9.46 -5.04 5.12
CA ALA A 57 -10.52 -5.58 4.28
C ALA A 57 -11.91 -5.15 4.80
N VAL A 58 -12.84 -4.90 3.89
CA VAL A 58 -14.19 -4.44 4.23
C VAL A 58 -15.11 -5.65 4.43
N PRO A 59 -15.91 -5.70 5.52
CA PRO A 59 -16.82 -6.81 5.76
C PRO A 59 -17.92 -6.87 4.70
N LEU A 60 -18.32 -8.09 4.34
CA LEU A 60 -19.46 -8.32 3.46
C LEU A 60 -20.79 -8.15 4.21
N SER A 61 -21.60 -7.19 3.77
CA SER A 61 -22.97 -7.04 4.26
C SER A 61 -23.83 -8.23 3.85
N GLY A 62 -24.51 -8.89 4.80
CA GLY A 62 -25.60 -9.84 4.52
C GLY A 62 -25.24 -11.32 4.38
N GLY A 63 -24.01 -11.76 4.69
CA GLY A 63 -23.62 -13.17 4.64
C GLY A 63 -23.44 -13.81 6.02
N SER A 64 -24.06 -14.97 6.24
CA SER A 64 -23.96 -15.79 7.47
C SER A 64 -22.56 -16.37 7.79
N ARG A 65 -21.50 -15.97 7.06
CA ARG A 65 -20.13 -16.51 7.19
C ARG A 65 -19.02 -15.46 7.38
N GLY A 66 -19.33 -14.21 7.74
CA GLY A 66 -18.31 -13.25 8.21
C GLY A 66 -17.16 -12.96 7.23
N GLY A 67 -17.41 -13.04 5.91
CA GLY A 67 -16.39 -12.84 4.89
C GLY A 67 -15.97 -11.37 4.73
N HIS A 68 -14.74 -11.14 4.29
CA HIS A 68 -14.21 -9.82 4.00
C HIS A 68 -13.77 -9.73 2.53
N LYS A 69 -13.87 -8.52 1.94
CA LYS A 69 -13.36 -8.23 0.60
C LYS A 69 -12.19 -7.25 0.66
N TRP A 70 -11.31 -7.38 -0.34
CA TRP A 70 -10.19 -6.48 -0.57
C TRP A 70 -9.12 -6.59 0.53
N GLY A 71 -8.64 -5.46 1.03
CA GLY A 71 -7.52 -5.33 1.94
C GLY A 71 -6.20 -5.24 1.19
N VAL A 72 -5.36 -4.29 1.59
CA VAL A 72 -4.05 -4.02 0.99
C VAL A 72 -3.02 -3.76 2.09
N ALA A 73 -1.80 -4.24 1.90
CA ALA A 73 -0.65 -3.89 2.71
C ALA A 73 0.49 -3.37 1.85
N VAL A 74 1.20 -2.38 2.36
CA VAL A 74 2.51 -1.95 1.85
C VAL A 74 3.54 -2.11 2.96
N GLY A 75 4.61 -2.83 2.65
CA GLY A 75 5.80 -2.89 3.49
C GLY A 75 6.90 -2.03 2.90
N ILE A 76 7.53 -1.20 3.72
CA ILE A 76 8.73 -0.43 3.38
C ILE A 76 9.86 -0.93 4.27
N ARG A 77 10.99 -1.33 3.67
CA ARG A 77 12.14 -1.83 4.42
C ARG A 77 12.67 -0.73 5.35
N LYS A 78 13.09 -1.08 6.57
CA LYS A 78 13.41 -0.10 7.64
C LYS A 78 14.64 0.76 7.36
N ASP A 79 15.48 0.40 6.38
CA ASP A 79 16.59 1.20 5.90
C ASP A 79 16.15 2.33 4.95
N ILE A 80 14.87 2.38 4.56
CA ILE A 80 14.29 3.46 3.76
C ILE A 80 13.54 4.43 4.67
N GLN A 81 13.89 5.71 4.57
CA GLN A 81 13.24 6.76 5.33
C GLN A 81 11.82 6.99 4.83
N ILE A 82 10.85 6.84 5.73
CA ILE A 82 9.44 7.16 5.46
C ILE A 82 9.21 8.63 5.75
N SER A 83 8.61 9.34 4.79
CA SER A 83 8.16 10.72 4.98
C SER A 83 6.80 10.74 5.66
N GLN A 84 5.81 10.02 5.11
CA GLN A 84 4.45 9.97 5.64
C GLN A 84 3.63 8.83 5.03
N ARG A 85 2.60 8.37 5.77
CA ARG A 85 1.44 7.69 5.16
C ARG A 85 0.52 8.76 4.58
N VAL A 86 0.17 8.64 3.31
CA VAL A 86 -0.73 9.58 2.63
C VAL A 86 -2.16 9.26 3.02
N VAL A 87 -2.89 10.26 3.53
CA VAL A 87 -4.30 10.13 3.87
C VAL A 87 -5.13 10.19 2.59
N THR A 88 -5.84 9.10 2.31
CA THR A 88 -6.72 8.95 1.16
C THR A 88 -8.17 8.95 1.65
N SER A 89 -8.78 10.13 1.72
CA SER A 89 -10.09 10.35 2.36
C SER A 89 -11.30 9.90 1.53
N LYS A 90 -11.09 9.31 0.35
CA LYS A 90 -12.17 8.88 -0.55
C LYS A 90 -12.72 7.53 -0.13
N ALA A 91 -14.05 7.42 -0.04
CA ALA A 91 -14.73 6.17 0.30
C ALA A 91 -14.43 5.06 -0.71
N SER A 92 -14.28 5.41 -2.00
CA SER A 92 -13.91 4.49 -3.08
C SER A 92 -12.56 3.78 -2.86
N PHE A 93 -11.66 4.37 -2.09
CA PHE A 93 -10.33 3.81 -1.78
C PHE A 93 -10.31 2.85 -0.60
N ARG A 94 -11.38 2.79 0.20
CA ARG A 94 -11.45 2.00 1.43
C ARG A 94 -11.17 0.53 1.15
N GLY A 95 -10.17 -0.03 1.83
CA GLY A 95 -9.74 -1.43 1.65
C GLY A 95 -9.03 -1.71 0.31
N ARG A 96 -8.89 -0.73 -0.58
CA ARG A 96 -8.41 -0.92 -1.96
C ARG A 96 -7.15 -0.14 -2.28
N LEU A 97 -6.89 0.98 -1.60
CA LEU A 97 -5.76 1.83 -1.90
C LEU A 97 -5.12 2.36 -0.63
N LEU A 98 -3.79 2.33 -0.60
CA LEU A 98 -3.00 3.03 0.41
C LEU A 98 -1.72 3.55 -0.23
N ALA A 99 -1.23 4.69 0.25
CA ALA A 99 -0.02 5.31 -0.28
C ALA A 99 0.94 5.72 0.85
N VAL A 100 2.23 5.54 0.60
CA VAL A 100 3.31 5.89 1.53
C VAL A 100 4.36 6.67 0.75
N ASP A 101 4.68 7.85 1.23
CA ASP A 101 5.76 8.68 0.72
C ASP A 101 7.06 8.27 1.43
N VAL A 102 8.09 7.95 0.65
CA VAL A 102 9.44 7.65 1.11
C VAL A 102 10.43 8.67 0.56
N ILE A 103 11.55 8.85 1.26
CA ILE A 103 12.65 9.69 0.79
C ILE A 103 13.70 8.78 0.20
N LEU A 104 13.97 8.95 -1.09
CA LEU A 104 15.04 8.24 -1.78
C LEU A 104 16.25 9.18 -1.92
N PRO A 105 17.47 8.72 -1.59
CA PRO A 105 18.66 9.52 -1.78
C PRO A 105 19.01 9.64 -3.27
N THR A 106 19.71 10.71 -3.61
CA THR A 106 20.37 10.91 -4.90
C THR A 106 21.89 10.88 -4.72
N ASP A 107 22.63 10.67 -5.80
CA ASP A 107 24.10 10.63 -5.77
C ASP A 107 24.72 11.98 -5.33
N SER A 108 23.97 13.07 -5.42
CA SER A 108 24.36 14.40 -4.95
C SER A 108 24.18 14.62 -3.43
N GLY A 109 23.74 13.60 -2.69
CA GLY A 109 23.42 13.72 -1.26
C GLY A 109 22.12 14.46 -0.97
N ALA A 110 21.33 14.81 -2.00
CA ALA A 110 19.96 15.26 -1.84
C ALA A 110 19.01 14.07 -1.70
N GLY A 111 17.74 14.35 -1.42
CA GLY A 111 16.68 13.34 -1.41
C GLY A 111 15.47 13.84 -2.18
N PHE A 112 14.71 12.92 -2.76
CA PHE A 112 13.42 13.22 -3.38
C PHE A 112 12.32 12.34 -2.78
N ILE A 113 11.09 12.86 -2.75
CA ILE A 113 9.94 12.08 -2.31
C ILE A 113 9.53 11.16 -3.45
N HIS A 114 9.47 9.86 -3.16
CA HIS A 114 8.87 8.85 -4.03
C HIS A 114 7.64 8.26 -3.34
N ARG A 115 6.54 8.10 -4.08
CA ARG A 115 5.29 7.57 -3.54
C ARG A 115 5.11 6.11 -3.93
N VAL A 116 5.06 5.23 -2.94
CA VAL A 116 4.68 3.83 -3.11
C VAL A 116 3.17 3.71 -2.91
N ILE A 117 2.46 3.18 -3.90
CA ILE A 117 1.01 2.99 -3.86
C ILE A 117 0.71 1.50 -3.89
N GLY A 118 0.07 1.00 -2.83
CA GLY A 118 -0.55 -0.31 -2.84
C GLY A 118 -1.98 -0.18 -3.34
N VAL A 119 -2.35 -0.94 -4.38
CA VAL A 119 -3.66 -0.83 -5.00
C VAL A 119 -4.26 -2.20 -5.36
N TYR A 120 -5.55 -2.37 -5.06
CA TYR A 120 -6.42 -3.44 -5.54
C TYR A 120 -7.58 -2.81 -6.30
N ALA A 121 -7.38 -2.61 -7.60
CA ALA A 121 -8.37 -1.97 -8.44
C ALA A 121 -9.59 -2.89 -8.67
N PRO A 122 -10.81 -2.34 -8.75
CA PRO A 122 -11.97 -3.06 -9.26
C PRO A 122 -11.69 -3.66 -10.64
N TRP A 123 -12.18 -4.87 -10.90
CA TRP A 123 -11.96 -5.58 -12.16
C TRP A 123 -12.70 -4.94 -13.34
N ASP A 124 -13.89 -4.39 -13.10
CA ASP A 124 -14.67 -3.62 -14.08
C ASP A 124 -14.31 -2.14 -13.94
N PRO A 125 -13.79 -1.48 -14.97
CA PRO A 125 -13.52 -0.04 -14.93
C PRO A 125 -14.78 0.85 -14.94
N GLY A 126 -15.98 0.26 -14.97
CA GLY A 126 -17.24 0.99 -14.93
C GLY A 126 -17.67 1.55 -16.29
N ILE A 127 -17.14 1.00 -17.39
CA ILE A 127 -17.42 1.47 -18.77
C ILE A 127 -18.93 1.41 -19.08
N ASN A 128 -19.66 0.49 -18.44
CA ASN A 128 -21.10 0.30 -18.64
C ASN A 128 -21.96 0.80 -17.46
N ASN A 129 -21.40 1.53 -16.48
CA ASN A 129 -22.08 1.99 -15.25
C ASN A 129 -22.74 0.88 -14.41
N ILE A 130 -22.32 -0.38 -14.56
CA ILE A 130 -22.87 -1.52 -13.82
C ILE A 130 -22.41 -1.50 -12.35
N ASP A 131 -21.20 -0.98 -12.10
CA ASP A 131 -20.61 -0.83 -10.77
C ASP A 131 -20.22 0.64 -10.51
N PRO A 132 -21.09 1.43 -9.84
CA PRO A 132 -20.80 2.82 -9.48
C PRO A 132 -19.58 2.96 -8.56
N GLU A 133 -19.33 2.01 -7.65
CA GLU A 133 -18.17 2.03 -6.76
C GLU A 133 -16.88 1.92 -7.57
N ALA A 134 -16.89 1.07 -8.60
CA ALA A 134 -15.75 0.91 -9.47
C ALA A 134 -15.46 2.16 -10.30
N ARG A 135 -16.49 2.76 -10.90
CA ARG A 135 -16.36 4.02 -11.65
C ARG A 135 -15.78 5.14 -10.77
N ASP A 136 -16.30 5.28 -9.55
CA ASP A 136 -15.88 6.32 -8.62
C ASP A 136 -14.42 6.11 -8.19
N PHE A 137 -13.99 4.86 -7.99
CA PHE A 137 -12.58 4.52 -7.74
C PHE A 137 -11.66 5.01 -8.86
N TYR A 138 -11.93 4.66 -10.12
CA TYR A 138 -11.06 5.06 -11.24
C TYR A 138 -11.06 6.58 -11.44
N THR A 139 -12.22 7.22 -11.26
CA THR A 139 -12.35 8.68 -11.29
C THR A 139 -11.48 9.34 -10.21
N ASP A 140 -11.57 8.87 -8.98
CA ASP A 140 -10.81 9.40 -7.85
C ASP A 140 -9.29 9.19 -8.00
N VAL A 141 -8.85 8.08 -8.60
CA VAL A 141 -7.42 7.84 -8.90
C VAL A 141 -6.87 8.90 -9.85
N VAL A 142 -7.61 9.23 -10.92
CA VAL A 142 -7.20 10.26 -11.88
C VAL A 142 -7.11 11.64 -11.21
N TYR A 143 -8.07 12.00 -10.36
CA TYR A 143 -8.01 13.26 -9.62
C TYR A 143 -6.86 13.30 -8.61
N SER A 144 -6.59 12.19 -7.93
CA SER A 144 -5.58 12.12 -6.85
C SER A 144 -4.14 12.09 -7.39
N SER A 145 -3.91 11.47 -8.55
CA SER A 145 -2.59 11.37 -9.18
C SER A 145 -2.04 12.71 -9.65
N ARG A 146 -2.91 13.67 -9.99
CA ARG A 146 -2.52 15.02 -10.42
C ARG A 146 -1.95 15.90 -9.30
N LEU A 147 -2.06 15.50 -8.04
CA LEU A 147 -1.69 16.32 -6.87
C LEU A 147 -0.32 15.94 -6.24
N GLY A 148 0.42 14.98 -6.82
CA GLY A 148 1.45 14.22 -6.10
C GLY A 148 2.92 14.63 -6.22
N CYS A 149 3.34 15.42 -7.21
CA CYS A 149 4.77 15.67 -7.42
C CYS A 149 5.23 16.93 -6.66
N ARG A 150 5.84 16.76 -5.48
CA ARG A 150 6.45 17.87 -4.71
C ARG A 150 7.95 17.64 -4.54
N TYR A 151 8.75 18.58 -5.04
CA TYR A 151 10.20 18.59 -4.85
C TYR A 151 10.53 19.07 -3.44
N VAL A 152 11.30 18.31 -2.67
CA VAL A 152 11.80 18.77 -1.37
C VAL A 152 13.19 19.36 -1.57
N LYS A 153 13.31 20.68 -1.53
CA LYS A 153 14.63 21.33 -1.42
C LYS A 153 15.13 21.17 0.02
N SER A 154 16.17 20.38 0.20
CA SER A 154 16.96 20.39 1.44
C SER A 154 17.64 21.75 1.62
N PRO A 155 17.47 22.45 2.75
CA PRO A 155 18.32 23.57 3.09
C PRO A 155 19.65 23.02 3.64
N LEU A 156 20.62 22.80 2.75
CA LEU A 156 22.02 22.59 3.14
C LEU A 156 22.56 23.89 3.75
N LYS A 157 22.30 24.12 5.05
CA LYS A 157 23.16 25.00 5.85
C LYS A 157 24.44 24.21 6.13
N ARG A 158 25.48 24.49 5.32
CA ARG A 158 26.88 24.23 5.71
C ARG A 158 27.09 24.81 7.11
N ARG A 159 27.12 23.98 8.15
CA ARG A 159 27.89 24.32 9.35
C ARG A 159 29.30 23.83 9.08
N VAL A 160 30.11 24.77 8.61
CA VAL A 160 31.54 24.77 8.92
C VAL A 160 31.63 24.98 10.42
N PHE A 161 32.25 24.04 11.13
CA PHE A 161 33.24 24.17 12.20
C PHE A 161 33.45 22.78 12.81
#